data_AF-A0A2R7NVJ8-F1
#
_entry.id   AF-A0A2R7NVJ8-F1
#
_cell.length_a   1.000
_cell.length_b   1.000
_cell.length_c   1.000
_cell.angle_alpha   90.00
_cell.angle_beta   90.00
_cell.angle_gamma   90.00
#
_symmetry.space_group_name_H-M   'P 1'
#
loop_
_entity.id
_entity.type
_entity.pdbx_description
1 polymer ?
#
loop_
_entity_poly.entity_id
_entity_poly.type
_entity_poly.pdbx_seq_one_letter_code
_entity_poly.pdbx_strand_id
1 'polypeptide(L)'
;MKRNILSIAVTSLFFVYSCKNAPVAKQEAGKVEAVKSNITDEQLMDRVQKDALKYFWDYAEPNSMLGRERYHEDNIYPDNDKHVITTGGSGFGLATILVGVERGFVPRKEAVKRLTHIMDFLAKADRHKGAWSHWINGETGKTVPFGKKDNGGDLVETAFLTSGILMVREYFKNGTTEEKALAAKCDELWKGIQWNWYTKGGQKVLYWHWSPEYQWEMNFPLEGYNECLITYILAASSPTYSIDAETYYKGWTRNGTYLTDKTKYGLPLYVKHNYAEEYGGPLFWAQYSYIGLDPTGLSDKLVKNFFDINKNQTLIDYKYCVENPKQWKGYGPNYWGLTAGYTRNEDGSTGYTAHMPSNDNGVITPTAALSSFPYTPKESMAFLRFLYTQTPEFIGSAGPYDATSINYNNWFTPRYLAIDQGTIAPMIENYRSGFLWKLFMNAPEIQQGLKKLSFQSAKYGIK
;
A
#
# COMPACT_ATOMS: atom_id res chain seq x y z
N MET A 1 18.68 76.02 -9.70
CA MET A 1 18.22 74.63 -9.43
C MET A 1 16.71 74.58 -9.54
N LYS A 2 16.17 74.13 -10.67
CA LYS A 2 14.76 73.76 -10.89
C LYS A 2 14.68 73.12 -12.27
N ARG A 3 14.33 71.84 -12.32
CA ARG A 3 14.17 71.07 -13.56
C ARG A 3 12.77 71.39 -14.09
N ASN A 4 12.71 71.96 -15.30
CA ASN A 4 11.48 72.33 -15.98
C ASN A 4 10.68 71.08 -16.35
N ILE A 5 9.37 71.15 -16.07
CA ILE A 5 8.33 70.25 -16.55
C ILE A 5 7.94 70.72 -17.95
N LEU A 6 7.92 69.82 -18.93
CA LEU A 6 7.21 70.04 -20.19
C LEU A 6 6.26 68.85 -20.43
N SER A 7 4.97 69.14 -20.32
CA SER A 7 3.87 68.30 -20.80
C SER A 7 3.83 68.35 -22.33
N ILE A 8 3.68 67.19 -22.97
CA ILE A 8 3.08 67.09 -24.30
C ILE A 8 2.07 65.94 -24.27
N ALA A 9 0.81 66.30 -24.45
CA ALA A 9 -0.31 65.41 -24.71
C ALA A 9 -0.24 64.89 -26.15
N VAL A 10 -0.47 63.59 -26.35
CA VAL A 10 -0.86 63.06 -27.66
C VAL A 10 -1.97 62.02 -27.48
N THR A 11 -3.01 62.26 -28.26
CA THR A 11 -4.34 61.69 -28.29
C THR A 11 -4.35 60.25 -28.81
N SER A 12 -5.13 59.40 -28.17
CA SER A 12 -5.40 58.02 -28.54
C SER A 12 -6.16 57.92 -29.88
N LEU A 13 -5.67 57.06 -30.78
CA LEU A 13 -6.49 56.45 -31.84
C LEU A 13 -6.34 54.93 -31.76
N PHE A 14 -7.45 54.26 -31.46
CA PHE A 14 -7.58 52.81 -31.47
C PHE A 14 -7.59 52.28 -32.91
N PHE A 15 -6.63 51.41 -33.23
CA PHE A 15 -6.77 50.43 -34.32
C PHE A 15 -6.76 49.04 -33.72
N VAL A 16 -7.90 48.36 -33.85
CA VAL A 16 -8.11 46.98 -33.42
C VAL A 16 -7.52 46.06 -34.50
N TYR A 17 -6.36 45.46 -34.23
CA TYR A 17 -5.90 44.30 -34.99
C TYR A 17 -6.23 43.02 -34.22
N SER A 18 -7.15 42.26 -34.80
CA SER A 18 -7.59 40.94 -34.35
C SER A 18 -6.43 39.95 -34.46
N CYS A 19 -5.91 39.51 -33.31
CA CYS A 19 -5.12 38.28 -33.20
C CYS A 19 -6.00 37.19 -32.60
N LYS A 20 -6.21 36.13 -33.37
CA LYS A 20 -6.89 34.90 -32.95
C LYS A 20 -6.07 34.23 -31.84
N ASN A 21 -6.52 34.35 -30.59
CA ASN A 21 -6.13 33.44 -29.53
C ASN A 21 -7.00 32.19 -29.63
N ALA A 22 -6.38 31.04 -29.94
CA ALA A 22 -7.02 29.76 -29.74
C ALA A 22 -7.27 29.57 -28.23
N PRO A 23 -8.48 29.19 -27.80
CA PRO A 23 -8.74 28.95 -26.39
C PRO A 23 -7.99 27.69 -25.96
N VAL A 24 -7.11 27.84 -24.97
CA VAL A 24 -6.59 26.71 -24.19
C VAL A 24 -7.78 26.06 -23.51
N ALA A 25 -8.09 24.83 -23.90
CA ALA A 25 -9.14 24.04 -23.28
C ALA A 25 -8.79 23.81 -21.80
N LYS A 26 -9.56 24.44 -20.90
CA LYS A 26 -9.67 23.97 -19.52
C LYS A 26 -10.25 22.57 -19.57
N GLN A 27 -9.48 21.56 -19.21
CA GLN A 27 -10.04 20.26 -18.82
C GLN A 27 -10.93 20.52 -17.60
N GLU A 28 -12.23 20.43 -17.79
CA GLU A 28 -13.16 20.30 -16.67
C GLU A 28 -12.80 19.02 -15.92
N ALA A 29 -12.39 19.14 -14.66
CA ALA A 29 -12.41 18.01 -13.73
C ALA A 29 -13.85 17.50 -13.71
N GLY A 30 -14.07 16.31 -14.29
CA GLY A 30 -15.40 15.72 -14.36
C GLY A 30 -15.96 15.60 -12.94
N LYS A 31 -17.08 16.26 -12.67
CA LYS A 31 -17.82 16.05 -11.42
C LYS A 31 -18.14 14.56 -11.33
N VAL A 32 -17.63 13.90 -10.30
CA VAL A 32 -18.06 12.54 -9.96
C VAL A 32 -19.54 12.64 -9.59
N GLU A 33 -20.42 12.18 -10.47
CA GLU A 33 -21.86 12.16 -10.19
C GLU A 33 -22.12 11.33 -8.94
N ALA A 34 -22.89 11.88 -7.99
CA ALA A 34 -23.32 11.14 -6.82
C ALA A 34 -24.04 9.86 -7.26
N VAL A 35 -23.62 8.73 -6.70
CA VAL A 35 -24.20 7.44 -7.04
C VAL A 35 -25.66 7.42 -6.56
N LYS A 36 -26.60 7.07 -7.45
CA LYS A 36 -28.03 6.93 -7.11
C LYS A 36 -28.21 6.02 -5.89
N SER A 37 -29.16 6.32 -5.01
CA SER A 37 -29.39 5.62 -3.73
C SER A 37 -29.66 4.11 -3.81
N ASN A 38 -29.86 3.56 -5.02
CA ASN A 38 -30.20 2.15 -5.25
C ASN A 38 -28.99 1.27 -5.68
N ILE A 39 -27.74 1.74 -5.53
CA ILE A 39 -26.56 0.91 -5.83
C ILE A 39 -26.40 -0.25 -4.84
N THR A 40 -26.18 -1.46 -5.34
CA THR A 40 -25.96 -2.66 -4.52
C THR A 40 -24.54 -2.68 -3.94
N ASP A 41 -24.32 -3.47 -2.88
CA ASP A 41 -22.98 -3.65 -2.29
C ASP A 41 -21.98 -4.19 -3.32
N GLU A 42 -22.38 -5.16 -4.15
CA GLU A 42 -21.55 -5.71 -5.23
C GLU A 42 -21.16 -4.64 -6.26
N GLN A 43 -22.09 -3.77 -6.65
CA GLN A 43 -21.80 -2.68 -7.59
C GLN A 43 -20.85 -1.63 -6.99
N LEU A 44 -20.98 -1.35 -5.68
CA LEU A 44 -20.07 -0.45 -4.98
C LEU A 44 -18.66 -1.05 -4.87
N MET A 45 -18.55 -2.34 -4.53
CA MET A 45 -17.26 -3.05 -4.49
C MET A 45 -16.60 -3.08 -5.87
N ASP A 46 -17.34 -3.41 -6.94
CA ASP A 46 -16.83 -3.32 -8.31
C ASP A 46 -16.36 -1.90 -8.65
N ARG A 47 -17.10 -0.88 -8.21
CA ARG A 47 -16.75 0.52 -8.50
C ARG A 47 -15.44 0.91 -7.83
N VAL A 48 -15.29 0.68 -6.53
CA VAL A 48 -14.07 1.06 -5.80
C VAL A 48 -12.87 0.25 -6.28
N GLN A 49 -13.04 -1.03 -6.64
CA GLN A 49 -11.97 -1.83 -7.22
C GLN A 49 -11.53 -1.30 -8.60
N LYS A 50 -12.47 -0.91 -9.46
CA LYS A 50 -12.16 -0.26 -10.75
C LYS A 50 -11.46 1.08 -10.56
N ASP A 51 -11.90 1.87 -9.59
CA ASP A 51 -11.32 3.18 -9.33
C ASP A 51 -9.88 3.05 -8.82
N ALA A 52 -9.63 2.18 -7.82
CA ALA A 52 -8.28 1.90 -7.32
C ALA A 52 -7.36 1.32 -8.42
N LEU A 53 -7.88 0.50 -9.34
CA LEU A 53 -7.13 -0.02 -10.49
C LEU A 53 -6.57 1.10 -11.38
N LYS A 54 -7.29 2.22 -11.55
CA LYS A 54 -6.81 3.34 -12.37
C LYS A 54 -5.48 3.90 -11.87
N TYR A 55 -5.23 3.88 -10.55
CA TYR A 55 -3.95 4.32 -9.99
C TYR A 55 -2.76 3.54 -10.62
N PHE A 56 -2.90 2.22 -10.72
CA PHE A 56 -1.85 1.32 -11.22
C PHE A 56 -1.96 1.03 -12.73
N TRP A 57 -3.03 1.47 -13.37
CA TRP A 57 -3.29 1.21 -14.78
C TRP A 57 -3.17 2.46 -15.65
N ASP A 58 -3.86 3.54 -15.28
CA ASP A 58 -3.90 4.80 -16.02
C ASP A 58 -2.84 5.79 -15.51
N TYR A 59 -2.58 5.80 -14.20
CA TYR A 59 -1.71 6.77 -13.53
C TYR A 59 -0.34 6.22 -13.11
N ALA A 60 -0.03 4.98 -13.51
CA ALA A 60 1.29 4.39 -13.36
C ALA A 60 2.39 5.26 -14.00
N GLU A 61 3.63 5.11 -13.53
CA GLU A 61 4.76 5.81 -14.16
C GLU A 61 4.95 5.26 -15.59
N PRO A 62 5.02 6.12 -16.63
CA PRO A 62 4.87 5.68 -18.02
C PRO A 62 6.04 4.85 -18.57
N ASN A 63 7.25 4.93 -18.00
CA ASN A 63 8.39 4.18 -18.49
C ASN A 63 8.52 2.79 -17.86
N SER A 64 8.26 2.68 -16.57
CA SER A 64 8.33 1.45 -15.78
C SER A 64 7.01 0.70 -15.72
N MET A 65 5.89 1.41 -15.87
CA MET A 65 4.52 0.95 -15.62
C MET A 65 4.27 0.50 -14.16
N LEU A 66 5.16 0.88 -13.24
CA LEU A 66 5.07 0.61 -11.81
C LEU A 66 4.25 1.70 -11.09
N GLY A 67 3.83 1.40 -9.86
CA GLY A 67 3.10 2.34 -9.01
C GLY A 67 4.00 3.49 -8.58
N ARG A 68 3.60 4.73 -8.90
CA ARG A 68 4.26 5.94 -8.37
C ARG A 68 4.23 5.91 -6.85
N GLU A 69 5.16 6.54 -6.16
CA GLU A 69 5.03 6.77 -4.72
C GLU A 69 3.73 7.55 -4.44
N ARG A 70 3.57 8.67 -5.14
CA ARG A 70 2.46 9.58 -4.99
C ARG A 70 1.91 10.02 -6.34
N TYR A 71 0.60 10.21 -6.40
CA TYR A 71 -0.07 10.87 -7.52
C TYR A 71 -0.92 12.01 -6.98
N HIS A 72 -0.61 13.24 -7.39
CA HIS A 72 -1.34 14.44 -7.02
C HIS A 72 -2.12 14.98 -8.23
N GLU A 73 -3.44 15.07 -8.11
CA GLU A 73 -4.32 15.60 -9.17
C GLU A 73 -4.15 17.11 -9.35
N ASP A 74 -3.79 17.82 -8.28
CA ASP A 74 -3.42 19.24 -8.32
C ASP A 74 -2.10 19.48 -9.10
N ASN A 75 -1.36 18.42 -9.43
CA ASN A 75 -0.05 18.42 -10.06
C ASN A 75 1.01 19.25 -9.30
N ILE A 76 0.87 19.41 -7.98
CA ILE A 76 1.82 20.11 -7.12
C ILE A 76 2.67 19.07 -6.38
N TYR A 77 3.92 18.88 -6.80
CA TYR A 77 4.87 17.94 -6.18
C TYR A 77 6.02 18.71 -5.53
N PRO A 78 5.97 19.01 -4.21
CA PRO A 78 7.00 19.79 -3.52
C PRO A 78 8.41 19.21 -3.70
N ASP A 79 8.52 17.88 -3.77
CA ASP A 79 9.78 17.14 -3.87
C ASP A 79 10.20 16.84 -5.33
N ASN A 80 9.43 17.31 -6.33
CA ASN A 80 9.67 17.05 -7.76
C ASN A 80 9.81 15.55 -8.11
N ASP A 81 9.05 14.70 -7.42
CA ASP A 81 9.20 13.24 -7.37
C ASP A 81 8.10 12.47 -8.13
N LYS A 82 7.36 13.14 -9.03
CA LYS A 82 6.28 12.52 -9.83
C LYS A 82 6.70 11.26 -10.63
N HIS A 83 7.99 11.16 -10.94
CA HIS A 83 8.60 10.06 -11.69
C HIS A 83 9.10 8.92 -10.78
N VAL A 84 9.05 9.08 -9.46
CA VAL A 84 9.51 8.09 -8.49
C VAL A 84 8.44 7.02 -8.31
N ILE A 85 8.85 5.76 -8.41
CA ILE A 85 8.04 4.60 -8.07
C ILE A 85 8.46 4.06 -6.71
N THR A 86 7.50 3.45 -6.01
CA THR A 86 7.74 2.73 -4.76
C THR A 86 7.67 1.23 -5.00
N THR A 87 8.59 0.46 -4.43
CA THR A 87 8.67 -0.98 -4.69
C THR A 87 7.57 -1.74 -3.95
N GLY A 88 7.31 -1.48 -2.66
CA GLY A 88 6.26 -2.17 -1.94
C GLY A 88 4.86 -1.79 -2.42
N GLY A 89 4.59 -0.50 -2.62
CA GLY A 89 3.33 -0.05 -3.23
C GLY A 89 3.11 -0.61 -4.64
N SER A 90 4.18 -0.81 -5.41
CA SER A 90 4.08 -1.51 -6.69
C SER A 90 3.74 -2.99 -6.54
N GLY A 91 4.20 -3.67 -5.49
CA GLY A 91 3.77 -5.03 -5.16
C GLY A 91 2.26 -5.15 -4.97
N PHE A 92 1.67 -4.18 -4.27
CA PHE A 92 0.23 -4.07 -4.12
C PHE A 92 -0.47 -3.72 -5.44
N GLY A 93 0.17 -2.90 -6.27
CA GLY A 93 -0.24 -2.63 -7.64
C GLY A 93 -0.30 -3.87 -8.53
N LEU A 94 0.67 -4.77 -8.45
CA LEU A 94 0.65 -6.05 -9.17
C LEU A 94 -0.57 -6.87 -8.77
N ALA A 95 -0.85 -6.97 -7.47
CA ALA A 95 -2.05 -7.65 -6.96
C ALA A 95 -3.34 -6.98 -7.48
N THR A 96 -3.39 -5.65 -7.49
CA THR A 96 -4.53 -4.87 -8.02
C THR A 96 -4.76 -5.13 -9.51
N ILE A 97 -3.70 -5.23 -10.32
CA ILE A 97 -3.81 -5.57 -11.75
C ILE A 97 -4.39 -6.99 -11.91
N LEU A 98 -3.97 -7.96 -11.09
CA LEU A 98 -4.56 -9.31 -11.12
C LEU A 98 -6.05 -9.30 -10.81
N VAL A 99 -6.50 -8.52 -9.81
CA VAL A 99 -7.93 -8.30 -9.54
C VAL A 99 -8.63 -7.73 -10.78
N GLY A 100 -8.01 -6.75 -11.44
CA GLY A 100 -8.53 -6.16 -12.67
C GLY A 100 -8.70 -7.17 -13.80
N VAL A 101 -7.79 -8.13 -13.94
CA VAL A 101 -7.90 -9.22 -14.93
C VAL A 101 -9.00 -10.20 -14.54
N GLU A 102 -8.99 -10.67 -13.30
CA GLU A 102 -9.94 -11.67 -12.79
C GLU A 102 -11.39 -11.17 -12.87
N ARG A 103 -11.61 -9.86 -12.62
CA ARG A 103 -12.91 -9.22 -12.71
C ARG A 103 -13.28 -8.74 -14.12
N GLY A 104 -12.39 -8.91 -15.11
CA GLY A 104 -12.61 -8.47 -16.48
C GLY A 104 -12.63 -6.95 -16.66
N PHE A 105 -12.03 -6.20 -15.74
CA PHE A 105 -11.90 -4.73 -15.84
C PHE A 105 -10.83 -4.33 -16.87
N VAL A 106 -9.81 -5.17 -17.06
CA VAL A 106 -8.80 -5.01 -18.10
C VAL A 106 -8.60 -6.31 -18.88
N PRO A 107 -8.27 -6.25 -20.18
CA PRO A 107 -8.03 -7.45 -20.97
C PRO A 107 -6.79 -8.21 -20.48
N ARG A 108 -6.93 -9.52 -20.26
CA ARG A 108 -5.85 -10.41 -19.81
C ARG A 108 -4.58 -10.29 -20.65
N LYS A 109 -4.69 -10.25 -21.98
CA LYS A 109 -3.54 -10.12 -22.90
C LYS A 109 -2.77 -8.81 -22.70
N GLU A 110 -3.47 -7.70 -22.51
CA GLU A 110 -2.83 -6.41 -22.25
C GLU A 110 -2.17 -6.37 -20.87
N ALA A 111 -2.79 -7.00 -19.87
CA ALA A 111 -2.20 -7.16 -18.55
C ALA A 111 -0.92 -7.99 -18.60
N VAL A 112 -0.88 -9.11 -19.34
CA VAL A 112 0.34 -9.92 -19.52
C VAL A 112 1.46 -9.09 -20.16
N LYS A 113 1.15 -8.30 -21.19
CA LYS A 113 2.14 -7.40 -21.83
C LYS A 113 2.69 -6.37 -20.83
N ARG A 114 1.81 -5.72 -20.07
CA ARG A 114 2.21 -4.73 -19.05
C ARG A 114 3.04 -5.36 -17.94
N LEU A 115 2.59 -6.49 -17.39
CA LEU A 115 3.31 -7.21 -16.33
C LEU A 115 4.67 -7.70 -16.82
N THR A 116 4.79 -8.14 -18.08
CA THR A 116 6.09 -8.52 -18.68
C THR A 116 7.03 -7.32 -18.74
N HIS A 117 6.53 -6.17 -19.19
CA HIS A 117 7.30 -4.91 -19.20
C HIS A 117 7.77 -4.51 -17.80
N ILE A 118 6.89 -4.62 -16.80
CA ILE A 118 7.24 -4.35 -15.40
C ILE A 118 8.38 -5.27 -14.93
N MET A 119 8.27 -6.59 -15.19
CA MET A 119 9.34 -7.53 -14.80
C MET A 119 10.66 -7.23 -15.52
N ASP A 120 10.61 -6.83 -16.79
CA ASP A 120 11.80 -6.44 -17.56
C ASP A 120 12.46 -5.16 -17.01
N PHE A 121 11.66 -4.20 -16.53
CA PHE A 121 12.17 -3.01 -15.82
C PHE A 121 12.83 -3.42 -14.49
N LEU A 122 12.13 -4.20 -13.66
CA LEU A 122 12.64 -4.64 -12.35
C LEU A 122 13.92 -5.48 -12.45
N ALA A 123 14.09 -6.23 -13.54
CA ALA A 123 15.31 -6.99 -13.82
C ALA A 123 16.53 -6.09 -14.11
N LYS A 124 16.30 -4.87 -14.60
CA LYS A 124 17.35 -3.90 -14.96
C LYS A 124 17.57 -2.84 -13.89
N ALA A 125 16.58 -2.58 -13.05
CA ALA A 125 16.66 -1.61 -11.97
C ALA A 125 17.76 -1.98 -10.97
N ASP A 126 18.30 -0.98 -10.27
CA ASP A 126 19.33 -1.18 -9.27
C ASP A 126 18.83 -2.15 -8.18
N ARG A 127 19.67 -3.14 -7.86
CA ARG A 127 19.44 -4.12 -6.79
C ARG A 127 20.66 -4.19 -5.89
N HIS A 128 20.42 -4.28 -4.59
CA HIS A 128 21.41 -4.31 -3.54
C HIS A 128 21.35 -5.69 -2.88
N LYS A 129 22.28 -6.58 -3.26
CA LYS A 129 22.22 -8.01 -2.86
C LYS A 129 20.86 -8.65 -3.22
N GLY A 130 20.36 -8.28 -4.39
CA GLY A 130 19.08 -8.76 -4.89
C GLY A 130 17.84 -8.10 -4.28
N ALA A 131 17.93 -7.33 -3.20
CA ALA A 131 16.80 -6.50 -2.76
C ALA A 131 16.72 -5.23 -3.61
N TRP A 132 15.52 -4.70 -3.82
CA TRP A 132 15.35 -3.37 -4.41
C TRP A 132 15.37 -2.30 -3.33
N SER A 133 15.62 -1.04 -3.71
CA SER A 133 15.44 0.11 -2.82
C SER A 133 13.96 0.42 -2.62
N HIS A 134 13.63 1.15 -1.55
CA HIS A 134 12.28 1.65 -1.30
C HIS A 134 11.76 2.43 -2.53
N TRP A 135 12.52 3.46 -2.94
CA TRP A 135 12.21 4.26 -4.11
C TRP A 135 13.18 4.01 -5.27
N ILE A 136 12.61 4.02 -6.47
CA ILE A 136 13.34 3.90 -7.73
C ILE A 136 12.85 5.01 -8.65
N ASN A 137 13.77 5.64 -9.39
CA ASN A 137 13.42 6.53 -10.47
C ASN A 137 12.84 5.69 -11.63
N GLY A 138 11.55 5.86 -11.93
CA GLY A 138 10.82 5.06 -12.91
C GLY A 138 11.32 5.23 -14.35
N GLU A 139 12.02 6.32 -14.65
CA GLU A 139 12.56 6.61 -15.99
C GLU A 139 13.90 5.90 -16.24
N THR A 140 14.65 5.60 -15.17
CA THR A 140 16.05 5.14 -15.27
C THR A 140 16.32 3.81 -14.59
N GLY A 141 15.47 3.37 -13.66
CA GLY A 141 15.71 2.20 -12.83
C GLY A 141 16.72 2.44 -11.70
N LYS A 142 17.13 3.70 -11.44
CA LYS A 142 18.12 4.02 -10.39
C LYS A 142 17.51 4.20 -9.02
N THR A 143 18.22 3.78 -7.97
CA THR A 143 17.80 4.00 -6.58
C THR A 143 17.63 5.49 -6.30
N VAL A 144 16.49 5.87 -5.73
CA VAL A 144 16.25 7.20 -5.15
C VAL A 144 16.34 7.05 -3.62
N PRO A 145 17.28 7.73 -2.94
CA PRO A 145 17.43 7.59 -1.50
C PRO A 145 16.19 8.04 -0.70
N PHE A 146 15.75 7.23 0.27
CA PHE A 146 14.70 7.57 1.22
C PHE A 146 15.31 8.17 2.50
N GLY A 147 15.91 9.35 2.33
CA GLY A 147 16.75 9.98 3.35
C GLY A 147 18.24 9.66 3.17
N LYS A 148 19.08 10.17 4.08
CA LYS A 148 20.54 10.24 3.85
C LYS A 148 21.21 8.87 3.74
N LYS A 149 20.86 7.92 4.60
CA LYS A 149 21.54 6.61 4.72
C LYS A 149 20.77 5.46 4.08
N ASP A 150 19.52 5.68 3.71
CA ASP A 150 18.68 4.70 3.04
C ASP A 150 18.76 4.87 1.52
N ASN A 151 19.93 4.54 0.97
CA ASN A 151 20.24 4.58 -0.46
C ASN A 151 20.61 3.20 -1.01
N GLY A 152 20.11 2.15 -0.35
CA GLY A 152 20.43 0.77 -0.62
C GLY A 152 19.19 -0.09 -0.77
N GLY A 153 19.29 -1.37 -0.43
CA GLY A 153 18.15 -2.27 -0.49
C GLY A 153 17.30 -2.17 0.77
N ASP A 154 16.00 -2.06 0.57
CA ASP A 154 14.96 -2.15 1.59
C ASP A 154 14.32 -3.54 1.48
N LEU A 155 14.52 -4.35 2.53
CA LEU A 155 14.05 -5.74 2.53
C LEU A 155 12.53 -5.86 2.73
N VAL A 156 11.91 -4.89 3.42
CA VAL A 156 10.47 -4.90 3.69
C VAL A 156 9.71 -4.53 2.44
N GLU A 157 10.11 -3.47 1.76
CA GLU A 157 9.51 -3.06 0.48
C GLU A 157 9.74 -4.13 -0.60
N THR A 158 10.94 -4.74 -0.61
CA THR A 158 11.23 -5.92 -1.44
C THR A 158 10.28 -7.09 -1.14
N ALA A 159 9.92 -7.32 0.13
CA ALA A 159 8.98 -8.37 0.52
C ALA A 159 7.58 -8.11 -0.03
N PHE A 160 7.07 -6.88 0.10
CA PHE A 160 5.77 -6.50 -0.47
C PHE A 160 5.74 -6.63 -2.00
N LEU A 161 6.79 -6.15 -2.69
CA LEU A 161 6.94 -6.33 -4.13
C LEU A 161 6.91 -7.81 -4.53
N THR A 162 7.69 -8.61 -3.80
CA THR A 162 7.84 -10.05 -4.06
C THR A 162 6.54 -10.82 -3.84
N SER A 163 5.73 -10.45 -2.85
CA SER A 163 4.40 -11.03 -2.69
C SER A 163 3.56 -10.83 -3.95
N GLY A 164 3.58 -9.63 -4.52
CA GLY A 164 2.95 -9.34 -5.82
C GLY A 164 3.51 -10.20 -6.96
N ILE A 165 4.83 -10.27 -7.08
CA ILE A 165 5.53 -11.06 -8.11
C ILE A 165 5.14 -12.55 -8.04
N LEU A 166 5.08 -13.13 -6.84
CA LEU A 166 4.69 -14.53 -6.67
C LEU A 166 3.22 -14.76 -7.03
N MET A 167 2.31 -13.85 -6.69
CA MET A 167 0.91 -13.97 -7.13
C MET A 167 0.78 -13.90 -8.65
N VAL A 168 1.53 -13.02 -9.32
CA VAL A 168 1.58 -12.96 -10.79
C VAL A 168 2.11 -14.28 -11.37
N ARG A 169 3.22 -14.80 -10.83
CA ARG A 169 3.77 -16.11 -11.22
C ARG A 169 2.71 -17.20 -11.13
N GLU A 170 2.07 -17.33 -9.97
CA GLU A 170 1.10 -18.39 -9.71
C GLU A 170 -0.16 -18.30 -10.59
N TYR A 171 -0.58 -17.09 -10.95
CA TYR A 171 -1.75 -16.88 -11.80
C TYR A 171 -1.50 -17.24 -13.28
N PHE A 172 -0.27 -17.06 -13.77
CA PHE A 172 0.07 -17.22 -15.17
C PHE A 172 0.90 -18.49 -15.49
N LYS A 173 1.44 -19.21 -14.49
CA LYS A 173 2.35 -20.36 -14.69
C LYS A 173 1.80 -21.51 -15.56
N ASN A 174 0.49 -21.67 -15.63
CA ASN A 174 -0.17 -22.73 -16.41
C ASN A 174 -0.83 -22.21 -17.70
N GLY A 175 -0.56 -20.96 -18.06
CA GLY A 175 -1.19 -20.23 -19.14
C GLY A 175 -0.64 -20.48 -20.54
N THR A 176 -0.80 -19.47 -21.41
CA THR A 176 -0.20 -19.44 -22.75
C THR A 176 1.33 -19.43 -22.70
N THR A 177 1.99 -19.51 -23.86
CA THR A 177 3.46 -19.40 -23.96
C THR A 177 3.97 -18.08 -23.37
N GLU A 178 3.30 -16.96 -23.65
CA GLU A 178 3.66 -15.64 -23.15
C GLU A 178 3.44 -15.54 -21.63
N GLU A 179 2.36 -16.12 -21.12
CA GLU A 179 2.05 -16.17 -19.69
C GLU A 179 3.06 -17.01 -18.91
N LYS A 180 3.48 -18.15 -19.48
CA LYS A 180 4.57 -18.97 -18.92
C LYS A 180 5.91 -18.25 -18.94
N ALA A 181 6.21 -17.49 -19.99
CA ALA A 181 7.42 -16.67 -20.06
C ALA A 181 7.42 -15.56 -18.99
N LEU A 182 6.28 -14.89 -18.78
CA LEU A 182 6.09 -13.94 -17.68
C LEU A 182 6.32 -14.62 -16.31
N ALA A 183 5.70 -15.78 -16.07
CA ALA A 183 5.88 -16.52 -14.82
C ALA A 183 7.35 -16.93 -14.58
N ALA A 184 8.08 -17.32 -15.62
CA ALA A 184 9.50 -17.62 -15.52
C ALA A 184 10.35 -16.39 -15.12
N LYS A 185 10.04 -15.21 -15.66
CA LYS A 185 10.71 -13.94 -15.25
C LYS A 185 10.45 -13.63 -13.79
N CYS A 186 9.20 -13.77 -13.34
CA CYS A 186 8.85 -13.59 -11.93
C CYS A 186 9.66 -14.52 -11.02
N ASP A 187 9.82 -15.78 -11.42
CA ASP A 187 10.58 -16.79 -10.67
C ASP A 187 12.09 -16.45 -10.58
N GLU A 188 12.68 -15.96 -11.68
CA GLU A 188 14.07 -15.52 -11.71
C GLU A 188 14.31 -14.33 -10.77
N LEU A 189 13.44 -13.32 -10.81
CA LEU A 189 13.53 -12.15 -9.94
C LEU A 189 13.46 -12.54 -8.46
N TRP A 190 12.50 -13.38 -8.09
CA TRP A 190 12.31 -13.94 -6.75
C TRP A 190 13.56 -14.68 -6.25
N LYS A 191 14.09 -15.60 -7.07
CA LYS A 191 15.28 -16.40 -6.73
C LYS A 191 16.55 -15.58 -6.58
N GLY A 192 16.60 -14.38 -7.18
CA GLY A 192 17.75 -13.48 -7.11
C GLY A 192 17.90 -12.72 -5.78
N ILE A 193 16.90 -12.74 -4.88
CA ILE A 193 16.91 -11.94 -3.65
C ILE A 193 17.71 -12.66 -2.56
N GLN A 194 18.76 -12.02 -2.04
CA GLN A 194 19.65 -12.61 -1.03
C GLN A 194 19.15 -12.36 0.40
N TRP A 195 18.02 -12.95 0.79
CA TRP A 195 17.41 -12.71 2.11
C TRP A 195 18.36 -12.97 3.28
N ASN A 196 19.15 -14.04 3.22
CA ASN A 196 20.14 -14.36 4.24
C ASN A 196 21.28 -13.33 4.36
N TRP A 197 21.57 -12.51 3.35
CA TRP A 197 22.52 -11.40 3.46
C TRP A 197 22.08 -10.40 4.53
N TYR A 198 20.77 -10.14 4.60
CA TYR A 198 20.14 -9.22 5.53
C TYR A 198 20.08 -9.73 6.98
N THR A 199 20.78 -10.82 7.28
CA THR A 199 21.06 -11.25 8.67
C THR A 199 22.33 -10.63 9.25
N LYS A 200 23.03 -9.75 8.50
CA LYS A 200 24.27 -9.09 8.96
C LYS A 200 25.30 -10.09 9.48
N GLY A 201 25.69 -11.05 8.63
CA GLY A 201 26.67 -12.08 8.97
C GLY A 201 26.11 -13.23 9.81
N GLY A 202 24.82 -13.59 9.63
CA GLY A 202 24.22 -14.74 10.28
C GLY A 202 23.64 -14.47 11.67
N GLN A 203 23.38 -13.21 12.02
CA GLN A 203 22.61 -12.91 13.22
C GLN A 203 21.20 -13.49 13.11
N LYS A 204 20.59 -13.76 14.25
CA LYS A 204 19.27 -14.39 14.32
C LYS A 204 18.15 -13.34 14.28
N VAL A 205 18.27 -12.42 13.33
CA VAL A 205 17.31 -11.35 13.04
C VAL A 205 17.52 -10.88 11.59
N LEU A 206 16.46 -10.40 10.93
CA LEU A 206 16.57 -9.67 9.66
C LEU A 206 16.74 -8.18 9.93
N TYR A 207 17.58 -7.53 9.15
CA TYR A 207 17.70 -6.08 9.12
C TYR A 207 16.89 -5.50 7.96
N TRP A 208 16.25 -4.37 8.20
CA TRP A 208 15.41 -3.70 7.21
C TRP A 208 16.25 -3.20 6.02
N HIS A 209 17.40 -2.59 6.28
CA HIS A 209 18.18 -1.88 5.26
C HIS A 209 19.62 -2.41 5.17
N TRP A 210 20.18 -2.36 3.96
CA TRP A 210 21.62 -2.46 3.71
C TRP A 210 22.00 -1.52 2.57
N SER A 211 23.06 -0.73 2.77
CA SER A 211 23.58 0.23 1.78
C SER A 211 24.97 -0.16 1.28
N PRO A 212 25.29 0.02 -0.02
CA PRO A 212 26.66 -0.13 -0.51
C PRO A 212 27.62 0.91 0.08
N GLU A 213 27.13 2.10 0.45
CA GLU A 213 27.93 3.20 1.00
C GLU A 213 27.97 3.16 2.53
N TYR A 214 26.80 3.01 3.17
CA TYR A 214 26.63 3.10 4.63
C TYR A 214 26.54 1.73 5.31
N GLN A 215 26.63 0.64 4.55
CA GLN A 215 26.55 -0.74 5.05
C GLN A 215 25.32 -0.96 5.96
N TRP A 216 25.54 -1.14 7.26
CA TRP A 216 24.51 -1.44 8.25
C TRP A 216 24.19 -0.25 9.17
N GLU A 217 24.60 0.98 8.83
CA GLU A 217 24.44 2.14 9.70
C GLU A 217 22.99 2.55 9.96
N MET A 218 22.03 2.17 9.10
CA MET A 218 20.59 2.30 9.42
C MET A 218 20.21 1.47 10.65
N ASN A 219 20.90 0.33 10.86
CA ASN A 219 20.86 -0.51 12.06
C ASN A 219 19.44 -0.77 12.62
N PHE A 220 18.52 -1.16 11.74
CA PHE A 220 17.13 -1.39 12.10
C PHE A 220 16.80 -2.90 12.02
N PRO A 221 16.91 -3.65 13.12
CA PRO A 221 16.45 -5.04 13.18
C PRO A 221 14.93 -5.12 13.14
N LEU A 222 14.39 -6.09 12.41
CA LEU A 222 12.95 -6.33 12.26
C LEU A 222 12.43 -7.21 13.40
N GLU A 223 11.80 -6.58 14.38
CA GLU A 223 11.21 -7.24 15.55
C GLU A 223 9.69 -7.02 15.58
N GLY A 224 8.92 -8.09 15.74
CA GLY A 224 7.46 -8.02 15.70
C GLY A 224 6.85 -7.57 17.04
N TYR A 225 5.62 -7.04 17.07
CA TYR A 225 4.65 -7.10 15.97
C TYR A 225 4.46 -5.74 15.28
N ASN A 226 4.55 -5.76 13.95
CA ASN A 226 4.29 -4.65 13.03
C ASN A 226 3.89 -5.20 11.64
N GLU A 227 3.97 -4.41 10.58
CA GLU A 227 3.62 -4.77 9.19
C GLU A 227 4.53 -5.81 8.51
N CYS A 228 5.68 -6.15 9.10
CA CYS A 228 6.80 -6.80 8.41
C CYS A 228 6.82 -8.34 8.46
N LEU A 229 5.73 -9.00 8.88
CA LEU A 229 5.70 -10.47 9.02
C LEU A 229 6.07 -11.20 7.72
N ILE A 230 5.55 -10.73 6.58
CA ILE A 230 5.74 -11.35 5.27
C ILE A 230 7.21 -11.38 4.85
N THR A 231 8.03 -10.45 5.34
CA THR A 231 9.49 -10.41 5.10
C THR A 231 10.17 -11.66 5.65
N TYR A 232 9.80 -12.09 6.86
CA TYR A 232 10.33 -13.33 7.44
C TYR A 232 9.79 -14.58 6.74
N ILE A 233 8.50 -14.59 6.37
CA ILE A 233 7.91 -15.72 5.64
C ILE A 233 8.62 -15.91 4.30
N LEU A 234 8.80 -14.84 3.52
CA LEU A 234 9.50 -14.89 2.25
C LEU A 234 10.97 -15.28 2.43
N ALA A 235 11.67 -14.68 3.40
CA ALA A 235 13.06 -15.05 3.68
C ALA A 235 13.21 -16.55 3.99
N ALA A 236 12.29 -17.16 4.73
CA ALA A 236 12.31 -18.59 5.01
C ALA A 236 11.87 -19.45 3.81
N SER A 237 11.02 -18.88 2.95
CA SER A 237 10.50 -19.53 1.73
C SER A 237 11.50 -19.51 0.56
N SER A 238 12.50 -18.62 0.57
CA SER A 238 13.47 -18.52 -0.52
C SER A 238 14.17 -19.86 -0.79
N PRO A 239 14.15 -20.36 -2.03
CA PRO A 239 14.82 -21.62 -2.39
C PRO A 239 16.33 -21.48 -2.58
N THR A 240 16.85 -20.24 -2.64
CA THR A 240 18.25 -19.93 -2.98
C THR A 240 19.01 -19.28 -1.82
N TYR A 241 18.38 -18.35 -1.10
CA TYR A 241 19.03 -17.54 -0.06
C TYR A 241 18.21 -17.52 1.23
N SER A 242 17.79 -18.70 1.68
CA SER A 242 16.89 -18.88 2.83
C SER A 242 17.52 -18.52 4.17
N ILE A 243 16.73 -17.96 5.10
CA ILE A 243 17.08 -17.89 6.54
C ILE A 243 16.70 -19.19 7.26
N ASP A 244 17.31 -19.47 8.42
CA ASP A 244 16.84 -20.55 9.28
C ASP A 244 15.63 -20.14 10.15
N ALA A 245 14.98 -21.13 10.78
CA ALA A 245 13.81 -20.89 11.61
C ALA A 245 14.12 -20.15 12.92
N GLU A 246 15.38 -20.23 13.37
CA GLU A 246 15.83 -19.54 14.57
C GLU A 246 15.93 -18.03 14.35
N THR A 247 16.28 -17.57 13.15
CA THR A 247 16.24 -16.15 12.75
C THR A 247 14.85 -15.55 12.91
N TYR A 248 13.79 -16.28 12.51
CA TYR A 248 12.41 -15.87 12.77
C TYR A 248 12.08 -15.87 14.27
N TYR A 249 12.38 -16.97 14.96
CA TYR A 249 12.01 -17.11 16.36
C TYR A 249 12.70 -16.07 17.25
N LYS A 250 14.01 -15.88 17.10
CA LYS A 250 14.77 -14.93 17.93
C LYS A 250 14.51 -13.48 17.54
N GLY A 251 14.49 -13.17 16.25
CA GLY A 251 14.28 -11.82 15.74
C GLY A 251 12.82 -11.38 15.82
N TRP A 252 11.95 -11.96 14.98
CA TRP A 252 10.55 -11.54 14.88
C TRP A 252 9.78 -11.71 16.20
N THR A 253 9.83 -12.90 16.80
CA THR A 253 9.04 -13.17 18.02
C THR A 253 9.70 -12.63 19.29
N ARG A 254 10.93 -12.08 19.17
CA ARG A 254 11.76 -11.62 20.29
C ARG A 254 11.96 -12.71 21.34
N ASN A 255 12.32 -13.93 20.90
CA ASN A 255 12.35 -15.13 21.76
C ASN A 255 11.02 -15.39 22.48
N GLY A 256 9.90 -15.19 21.79
CA GLY A 256 8.54 -15.31 22.32
C GLY A 256 8.07 -14.17 23.22
N THR A 257 8.91 -13.18 23.54
CA THR A 257 8.54 -12.08 24.46
C THR A 257 7.60 -11.05 23.84
N TYR A 258 7.30 -11.16 22.54
CA TYR A 258 6.34 -10.30 21.85
C TYR A 258 4.86 -10.61 22.17
N LEU A 259 4.53 -11.65 22.95
CA LEU A 259 3.15 -11.95 23.33
C LEU A 259 2.62 -10.99 24.41
N THR A 260 1.30 -10.78 24.45
CA THR A 260 0.62 -9.98 25.47
C THR A 260 -0.77 -10.53 25.79
N ASP A 261 -1.22 -10.33 27.02
CA ASP A 261 -2.59 -10.60 27.50
C ASP A 261 -3.46 -9.33 27.56
N LYS A 262 -2.90 -8.17 27.14
CA LYS A 262 -3.64 -6.91 27.10
C LYS A 262 -4.89 -7.02 26.25
N THR A 263 -5.94 -6.36 26.72
CA THR A 263 -7.22 -6.26 26.04
C THR A 263 -7.64 -4.79 25.91
N LYS A 264 -8.40 -4.48 24.87
CA LYS A 264 -9.04 -3.17 24.69
C LYS A 264 -10.45 -3.35 24.16
N TYR A 265 -11.43 -2.65 24.74
CA TYR A 265 -12.85 -2.85 24.44
C TYR A 265 -13.31 -4.32 24.56
N GLY A 266 -12.72 -5.07 25.49
CA GLY A 266 -12.95 -6.51 25.67
C GLY A 266 -12.34 -7.42 24.60
N LEU A 267 -11.48 -6.89 23.71
CA LEU A 267 -10.83 -7.60 22.62
C LEU A 267 -9.34 -7.82 22.95
N PRO A 268 -8.82 -9.06 22.95
CA PRO A 268 -7.40 -9.33 23.17
C PRO A 268 -6.52 -8.89 22.00
N LEU A 269 -5.35 -8.34 22.28
CA LEU A 269 -4.34 -7.99 21.27
C LEU A 269 -3.45 -9.19 20.87
N TYR A 270 -3.24 -10.14 21.79
CA TYR A 270 -2.38 -11.34 21.69
C TYR A 270 -0.88 -11.10 21.47
N VAL A 271 -0.50 -10.05 20.75
CA VAL A 271 0.87 -9.63 20.48
C VAL A 271 1.08 -8.17 20.88
N LYS A 272 2.33 -7.82 21.19
CA LYS A 272 2.78 -6.45 21.47
C LYS A 272 3.01 -5.75 20.14
N HIS A 273 2.02 -4.97 19.71
CA HIS A 273 2.16 -3.99 18.64
C HIS A 273 3.19 -2.94 19.07
N ASN A 274 4.29 -2.83 18.32
CA ASN A 274 5.43 -2.00 18.70
C ASN A 274 4.98 -0.55 18.94
N TYR A 275 5.34 0.01 20.11
CA TYR A 275 4.98 1.37 20.53
C TYR A 275 3.46 1.67 20.60
N ALA A 276 2.60 0.65 20.49
CA ALA A 276 1.15 0.81 20.40
C ALA A 276 0.37 -0.28 21.16
N GLU A 277 0.89 -0.70 22.31
CA GLU A 277 0.37 -1.86 23.06
C GLU A 277 -1.01 -1.65 23.71
N GLU A 278 -1.59 -0.45 23.69
CA GLU A 278 -2.92 -0.20 24.25
C GLU A 278 -4.04 -0.49 23.26
N TYR A 279 -3.92 -0.01 22.02
CA TYR A 279 -4.97 -0.11 20.99
C TYR A 279 -4.55 -0.97 19.78
N GLY A 280 -3.28 -1.34 19.69
CA GLY A 280 -2.68 -1.74 18.41
C GLY A 280 -2.17 -0.53 17.62
N GLY A 281 -1.33 -0.80 16.62
CA GLY A 281 -0.76 0.24 15.75
C GLY A 281 -1.70 0.66 14.62
N PRO A 282 -1.20 1.47 13.66
CA PRO A 282 -1.93 1.84 12.45
C PRO A 282 -2.50 0.62 11.72
N LEU A 283 -3.70 0.74 11.13
CA LEU A 283 -4.42 -0.42 10.60
C LEU A 283 -3.73 -1.15 9.44
N PHE A 284 -2.81 -0.49 8.73
CA PHE A 284 -2.03 -1.16 7.69
C PHE A 284 -1.19 -2.36 8.20
N TRP A 285 -0.89 -2.42 9.50
CA TRP A 285 -0.21 -3.56 10.12
C TRP A 285 -1.04 -4.86 10.09
N ALA A 286 -2.37 -4.74 10.03
CA ALA A 286 -3.28 -5.88 9.85
C ALA A 286 -3.50 -6.24 8.37
N GLN A 287 -2.84 -5.53 7.43
CA GLN A 287 -3.19 -5.56 6.00
C GLN A 287 -2.01 -5.97 5.11
N TYR A 288 -0.88 -5.26 5.15
CA TYR A 288 0.17 -5.37 4.12
C TYR A 288 0.75 -6.78 3.97
N SER A 289 1.11 -7.40 5.10
CA SER A 289 1.59 -8.79 5.11
C SER A 289 0.53 -9.80 4.66
N TYR A 290 -0.75 -9.43 4.68
CA TYR A 290 -1.90 -10.33 4.53
C TYR A 290 -2.65 -10.16 3.21
N ILE A 291 -2.11 -9.43 2.24
CA ILE A 291 -2.65 -9.40 0.88
C ILE A 291 -2.50 -10.78 0.21
N GLY A 292 -1.32 -11.38 0.34
CA GLY A 292 -1.03 -12.74 -0.13
C GLY A 292 -1.15 -13.80 0.96
N LEU A 293 -0.54 -13.57 2.13
CA LEU A 293 -0.58 -14.53 3.24
C LEU A 293 -2.00 -14.58 3.82
N ASP A 294 -2.67 -15.71 3.68
CA ASP A 294 -4.02 -15.87 4.21
C ASP A 294 -3.99 -16.08 5.73
N PRO A 295 -4.53 -15.15 6.54
CA PRO A 295 -4.54 -15.31 7.99
C PRO A 295 -5.61 -16.31 8.47
N THR A 296 -6.56 -16.75 7.62
CA THR A 296 -7.67 -17.61 8.03
C THR A 296 -7.20 -19.02 8.40
N GLY A 297 -7.26 -19.32 9.70
CA GLY A 297 -6.75 -20.58 10.24
C GLY A 297 -5.23 -20.71 10.16
N LEU A 298 -4.51 -19.59 10.01
CA LEU A 298 -3.05 -19.51 10.08
C LEU A 298 -2.62 -19.38 11.54
N SER A 299 -1.66 -20.19 11.95
CA SER A 299 -1.13 -20.22 13.31
C SER A 299 0.36 -20.55 13.27
N ASP A 300 1.06 -20.34 14.39
CA ASP A 300 2.42 -20.83 14.59
C ASP A 300 2.57 -21.38 16.02
N LYS A 301 3.81 -21.55 16.50
CA LYS A 301 4.08 -22.04 17.86
C LYS A 301 3.54 -21.14 18.98
N LEU A 302 3.33 -19.85 18.72
CA LEU A 302 3.03 -18.85 19.74
C LEU A 302 1.62 -18.25 19.57
N VAL A 303 1.20 -18.01 18.33
CA VAL A 303 -0.07 -17.45 17.94
C VAL A 303 -1.00 -18.53 17.42
N LYS A 304 -2.12 -18.72 18.12
CA LYS A 304 -3.13 -19.73 17.77
C LYS A 304 -3.92 -19.42 16.50
N ASN A 305 -4.09 -18.13 16.17
CA ASN A 305 -4.81 -17.69 14.98
C ASN A 305 -4.45 -16.24 14.63
N PHE A 306 -3.76 -16.02 13.52
CA PHE A 306 -3.39 -14.68 13.05
C PHE A 306 -4.61 -13.87 12.59
N PHE A 307 -5.69 -14.53 12.13
CA PHE A 307 -6.93 -13.83 11.78
C PHE A 307 -7.52 -13.07 12.98
N ASP A 308 -7.42 -13.64 14.19
CA ASP A 308 -7.98 -13.01 15.40
C ASP A 308 -7.16 -11.78 15.82
N ILE A 309 -5.83 -11.79 15.61
CA ILE A 309 -4.99 -10.61 15.84
C ILE A 309 -5.46 -9.46 14.95
N ASN A 310 -5.56 -9.73 13.63
CA ASN A 310 -5.90 -8.72 12.65
C ASN A 310 -7.33 -8.20 12.87
N LYS A 311 -8.29 -9.11 13.06
CA LYS A 311 -9.69 -8.75 13.31
C LYS A 311 -9.86 -7.95 14.60
N ASN A 312 -9.17 -8.32 15.68
CA ASN A 312 -9.26 -7.58 16.92
C ASN A 312 -8.64 -6.19 16.80
N GLN A 313 -7.48 -6.06 16.13
CA GLN A 313 -6.90 -4.74 15.84
C GLN A 313 -7.85 -3.85 15.04
N THR A 314 -8.45 -4.38 13.96
CA THR A 314 -9.47 -3.67 13.18
C THR A 314 -10.67 -3.23 14.01
N LEU A 315 -11.21 -4.13 14.84
CA LEU A 315 -12.36 -3.82 15.68
C LEU A 315 -12.03 -2.82 16.80
N ILE A 316 -10.79 -2.82 17.32
CA ILE A 316 -10.35 -1.83 18.32
C ILE A 316 -10.29 -0.44 17.69
N ASP A 317 -9.72 -0.31 16.49
CA ASP A 317 -9.71 0.95 15.74
C ASP A 317 -11.13 1.45 15.44
N TYR A 318 -11.97 0.57 14.89
CA TYR A 318 -13.39 0.86 14.65
C TYR A 318 -14.09 1.36 15.92
N LYS A 319 -13.94 0.65 17.04
CA LYS A 319 -14.57 1.01 18.32
C LYS A 319 -14.03 2.34 18.87
N TYR A 320 -12.73 2.63 18.70
CA TYR A 320 -12.16 3.92 19.07
C TYR A 320 -12.80 5.05 18.26
N CYS A 321 -12.92 4.91 16.94
CA CYS A 321 -13.60 5.91 16.10
C CYS A 321 -15.09 6.07 16.45
N VAL A 322 -15.77 4.98 16.83
CA VAL A 322 -17.18 5.03 17.26
C VAL A 322 -17.35 5.68 18.63
N GLU A 323 -16.46 5.39 19.58
CA GLU A 323 -16.41 6.06 20.90
C GLU A 323 -16.10 7.55 20.73
N ASN A 324 -15.20 7.88 19.80
CA ASN A 324 -14.78 9.23 19.45
C ASN A 324 -14.40 10.08 20.69
N PRO A 325 -13.39 9.66 21.47
CA PRO A 325 -13.04 10.33 22.72
C PRO A 325 -12.58 11.78 22.54
N LYS A 326 -12.09 12.13 21.34
CA LYS A 326 -11.69 13.49 20.95
C LYS A 326 -12.82 14.33 20.34
N GLN A 327 -14.03 13.76 20.20
CA GLN A 327 -15.23 14.42 19.69
C GLN A 327 -15.05 15.02 18.28
N TRP A 328 -14.26 14.39 17.41
CA TRP A 328 -14.10 14.79 16.02
C TRP A 328 -15.43 14.68 15.27
N LYS A 329 -15.82 15.74 14.56
CA LYS A 329 -17.07 15.72 13.80
C LYS A 329 -16.98 14.68 12.68
N GLY A 330 -18.03 13.87 12.57
CA GLY A 330 -18.21 12.85 11.52
C GLY A 330 -17.75 11.46 11.93
N TYR A 331 -16.82 11.32 12.89
CA TYR A 331 -16.38 10.01 13.39
C TYR A 331 -17.57 9.20 13.90
N GLY A 332 -17.62 7.92 13.53
CA GLY A 332 -18.71 7.04 13.93
C GLY A 332 -18.81 5.77 13.09
N PRO A 333 -19.95 5.04 13.17
CA PRO A 333 -20.12 3.74 12.53
C PRO A 333 -19.93 3.70 11.01
N ASN A 334 -20.08 4.86 10.34
CA ASN A 334 -20.00 4.99 8.89
C ASN A 334 -18.73 5.73 8.42
N TYR A 335 -17.92 6.28 9.32
CA TYR A 335 -16.75 7.08 8.99
C TYR A 335 -15.68 6.87 10.07
N TRP A 336 -14.77 5.94 9.78
CA TRP A 336 -13.79 5.37 10.69
C TRP A 336 -12.56 4.89 9.91
N GLY A 337 -11.49 4.57 10.64
CA GLY A 337 -10.28 3.99 10.07
C GLY A 337 -9.07 4.92 10.22
N LEU A 338 -8.20 4.60 11.17
CA LEU A 338 -6.95 5.30 11.39
C LEU A 338 -5.78 4.46 10.86
N THR A 339 -5.01 5.03 9.94
CA THR A 339 -3.76 4.43 9.47
C THR A 339 -2.77 5.53 9.06
N ALA A 340 -1.52 5.16 8.80
CA ALA A 340 -0.55 6.07 8.21
C ALA A 340 -1.02 6.55 6.82
N GLY A 341 -0.77 7.81 6.52
CA GLY A 341 -1.19 8.46 5.27
C GLY A 341 -0.95 9.97 5.32
N TYR A 342 -1.37 10.68 4.27
CA TYR A 342 -1.42 12.13 4.30
C TYR A 342 -2.27 12.65 5.45
N THR A 343 -1.98 13.86 5.91
CA THR A 343 -2.70 14.48 7.02
C THR A 343 -2.81 15.98 6.83
N ARG A 344 -3.63 16.62 7.66
CA ARG A 344 -3.77 18.07 7.71
C ARG A 344 -2.89 18.62 8.84
N ASN A 345 -1.92 19.45 8.50
CA ASN A 345 -1.14 20.20 9.48
C ASN A 345 -1.99 21.28 10.16
N GLU A 346 -1.51 21.85 11.26
CA GLU A 346 -2.23 22.91 11.99
C GLU A 346 -2.55 24.12 11.10
N ASP A 347 -1.59 24.51 10.25
CA ASP A 347 -1.73 25.61 9.28
C ASP A 347 -2.64 25.28 8.08
N GLY A 348 -3.16 24.06 7.98
CA GLY A 348 -4.03 23.59 6.91
C GLY A 348 -3.32 23.03 5.68
N SER A 349 -1.98 23.04 5.65
CA SER A 349 -1.21 22.36 4.61
C SER A 349 -1.32 20.83 4.73
N THR A 350 -0.98 20.12 3.65
CA THR A 350 -0.90 18.65 3.66
C THR A 350 0.46 18.21 4.21
N GLY A 351 0.45 17.40 5.26
CA GLY A 351 1.60 16.68 5.81
C GLY A 351 1.43 15.17 5.72
N TYR A 352 2.20 14.40 6.48
CA TYR A 352 2.08 12.94 6.60
C TYR A 352 2.25 12.53 8.06
N THR A 353 1.46 11.56 8.55
CA THR A 353 1.66 11.01 9.90
C THR A 353 1.11 9.58 10.00
N ALA A 354 1.58 8.85 11.01
CA ALA A 354 1.12 7.50 11.31
C ALA A 354 -0.13 7.58 12.21
N HIS A 355 -1.32 7.79 11.62
CA HIS A 355 -2.55 7.80 12.42
C HIS A 355 -2.83 6.41 12.99
N MET A 356 -3.25 6.41 14.24
CA MET A 356 -3.67 5.25 15.02
C MET A 356 -4.47 5.79 16.22
N PRO A 357 -5.18 4.96 16.99
CA PRO A 357 -5.96 5.45 18.14
C PRO A 357 -5.18 6.34 19.13
N SER A 358 -3.89 6.05 19.36
CA SER A 358 -3.02 6.90 20.22
C SER A 358 -2.46 8.15 19.52
N ASN A 359 -2.58 8.27 18.20
CA ASN A 359 -2.13 9.39 17.38
C ASN A 359 -3.24 9.81 16.40
N ASP A 360 -4.35 10.27 16.94
CA ASP A 360 -5.54 10.70 16.21
C ASP A 360 -5.62 12.23 16.16
N ASN A 361 -5.66 12.81 14.95
CA ASN A 361 -5.79 14.25 14.72
C ASN A 361 -7.06 14.63 13.94
N GLY A 362 -8.05 13.73 13.89
CA GLY A 362 -9.34 13.99 13.23
C GLY A 362 -9.35 13.68 11.73
N VAL A 363 -8.30 13.04 11.20
CA VAL A 363 -8.19 12.61 9.80
C VAL A 363 -8.49 11.11 9.68
N ILE A 364 -9.32 10.75 8.71
CA ILE A 364 -9.61 9.37 8.32
C ILE A 364 -8.89 9.07 7.00
N THR A 365 -8.16 7.96 6.97
CA THR A 365 -7.50 7.43 5.77
C THR A 365 -8.35 6.28 5.22
N PRO A 366 -9.06 6.45 4.08
CA PRO A 366 -10.05 5.47 3.61
C PRO A 366 -9.54 4.03 3.48
N THR A 367 -8.25 3.83 3.17
CA THR A 367 -7.68 2.49 3.06
C THR A 367 -7.76 1.70 4.37
N ALA A 368 -7.76 2.36 5.54
CA ALA A 368 -7.88 1.70 6.84
C ALA A 368 -9.16 0.84 6.92
N ALA A 369 -10.31 1.43 6.64
CA ALA A 369 -11.59 0.74 6.65
C ALA A 369 -11.76 -0.18 5.43
N LEU A 370 -11.41 0.29 4.24
CA LEU A 370 -11.61 -0.44 2.99
C LEU A 370 -10.67 -1.65 2.84
N SER A 371 -9.45 -1.58 3.31
CA SER A 371 -8.53 -2.72 3.27
C SER A 371 -8.78 -3.73 4.40
N SER A 372 -9.76 -3.45 5.27
CA SER A 372 -10.19 -4.33 6.37
C SER A 372 -11.46 -5.14 6.08
N PHE A 373 -11.97 -5.12 4.84
CA PHE A 373 -13.13 -5.91 4.42
C PHE A 373 -13.10 -7.39 4.87
N PRO A 374 -11.96 -8.11 4.79
CA PRO A 374 -11.93 -9.50 5.25
C PRO A 374 -12.18 -9.70 6.74
N TYR A 375 -11.99 -8.67 7.57
CA TYR A 375 -12.08 -8.75 9.02
C TYR A 375 -13.40 -8.17 9.57
N THR A 376 -13.86 -7.06 8.98
CA THR A 376 -15.05 -6.30 9.41
C THR A 376 -15.93 -5.93 8.21
N PRO A 377 -16.45 -6.91 7.46
CA PRO A 377 -17.11 -6.63 6.18
C PRO A 377 -18.34 -5.73 6.30
N LYS A 378 -19.08 -5.81 7.41
CA LYS A 378 -20.25 -4.98 7.65
C LYS A 378 -19.84 -3.51 7.85
N GLU A 379 -18.85 -3.26 8.69
CA GLU A 379 -18.34 -1.94 9.03
C GLU A 379 -17.60 -1.30 7.85
N SER A 380 -16.82 -2.08 7.11
CA SER A 380 -16.13 -1.64 5.89
C SER A 380 -17.10 -1.34 4.75
N MET A 381 -18.18 -2.12 4.60
CA MET A 381 -19.23 -1.85 3.61
C MET A 381 -20.04 -0.60 3.97
N ALA A 382 -20.32 -0.38 5.26
CA ALA A 382 -20.96 0.86 5.71
C ALA A 382 -20.12 2.10 5.39
N PHE A 383 -18.80 2.02 5.61
CA PHE A 383 -17.85 3.06 5.23
C PHE A 383 -17.80 3.28 3.71
N LEU A 384 -17.67 2.21 2.91
CA LEU A 384 -17.65 2.29 1.45
C LEU A 384 -18.91 2.97 0.91
N ARG A 385 -20.07 2.57 1.42
CA ARG A 385 -21.36 3.16 1.03
C ARG A 385 -21.43 4.64 1.40
N PHE A 386 -21.06 4.99 2.63
CA PHE A 386 -21.02 6.39 3.08
C PHE A 386 -20.15 7.24 2.16
N LEU A 387 -18.94 6.77 1.86
CA LEU A 387 -17.98 7.51 1.05
C LEU A 387 -18.51 7.81 -0.36
N TYR A 388 -19.11 6.82 -1.02
CA TYR A 388 -19.58 6.94 -2.40
C TYR A 388 -20.97 7.56 -2.58
N THR A 389 -21.82 7.58 -1.53
CA THR A 389 -23.19 8.10 -1.64
C THR A 389 -23.44 9.39 -0.85
N GLN A 390 -22.66 9.66 0.20
CA GLN A 390 -22.89 10.81 1.08
C GLN A 390 -21.75 11.84 1.04
N THR A 391 -20.52 11.43 0.74
CA THR A 391 -19.36 12.33 0.63
C THR A 391 -18.63 12.17 -0.71
N PRO A 392 -19.31 12.32 -1.86
CA PRO A 392 -18.69 12.12 -3.17
C PRO A 392 -17.52 13.09 -3.44
N GLU A 393 -17.39 14.19 -2.70
CA GLU A 393 -16.24 15.09 -2.76
C GLU A 393 -14.92 14.45 -2.34
N PHE A 394 -14.96 13.35 -1.58
CA PHE A 394 -13.79 12.58 -1.16
C PHE A 394 -13.32 11.54 -2.19
N ILE A 395 -14.02 11.44 -3.33
CA ILE A 395 -13.68 10.55 -4.43
C ILE A 395 -13.09 11.37 -5.58
N GLY A 396 -11.86 11.08 -5.96
CA GLY A 396 -11.23 11.63 -7.15
C GLY A 396 -11.17 10.64 -8.32
N SER A 397 -10.26 10.93 -9.26
CA SER A 397 -10.08 10.18 -10.49
C SER A 397 -9.69 8.71 -10.31
N ALA A 398 -8.95 8.38 -9.25
CA ALA A 398 -8.47 7.03 -8.91
C ALA A 398 -9.16 6.44 -7.66
N GLY A 399 -10.35 6.96 -7.31
CA GLY A 399 -11.14 6.47 -6.17
C GLY A 399 -11.02 7.37 -4.95
N PRO A 400 -11.15 6.82 -3.73
CA PRO A 400 -10.98 7.57 -2.50
C PRO A 400 -9.65 8.31 -2.48
N TYR A 401 -9.66 9.60 -2.14
CA TYR A 401 -8.42 10.30 -1.80
C TYR A 401 -7.79 9.72 -0.54
N ASP A 402 -6.48 9.90 -0.42
CA ASP A 402 -5.66 9.32 0.63
C ASP A 402 -6.14 9.66 2.05
N ALA A 403 -6.52 10.92 2.26
CA ALA A 403 -6.85 11.44 3.58
C ALA A 403 -8.00 12.42 3.52
N THR A 404 -8.96 12.24 4.43
CA THR A 404 -10.22 12.99 4.48
C THR A 404 -10.57 13.35 5.92
N SER A 405 -11.30 14.45 6.12
CA SER A 405 -11.79 14.85 7.43
C SER A 405 -13.05 15.70 7.31
N ILE A 406 -14.19 15.18 7.79
CA ILE A 406 -15.41 15.96 7.99
C ILE A 406 -15.22 17.08 9.03
N ASN A 407 -14.35 16.86 10.02
CA ASN A 407 -14.08 17.81 11.10
C ASN A 407 -13.56 19.17 10.61
N TYR A 408 -12.54 19.15 9.75
CA TYR A 408 -11.95 20.34 9.15
C TYR A 408 -12.72 20.84 7.92
N ASN A 409 -14.03 21.02 8.02
CA ASN A 409 -14.90 21.50 6.94
C ASN A 409 -14.82 20.62 5.68
N ASN A 410 -14.97 19.30 5.83
CA ASN A 410 -14.82 18.31 4.75
C ASN A 410 -13.48 18.46 4.00
N TRP A 411 -12.38 18.65 4.76
CA TRP A 411 -11.04 18.68 4.20
C TRP A 411 -10.70 17.34 3.56
N PHE A 412 -10.04 17.40 2.40
CA PHE A 412 -9.36 16.27 1.79
C PHE A 412 -8.12 16.82 1.07
N THR A 413 -7.17 15.94 0.75
CA THR A 413 -6.07 16.27 -0.15
C THR A 413 -6.31 15.59 -1.50
N PRO A 414 -6.21 16.29 -2.66
CA PRO A 414 -6.46 15.70 -3.97
C PRO A 414 -5.27 14.84 -4.44
N ARG A 415 -4.86 13.91 -3.58
CA ARG A 415 -3.61 13.16 -3.65
C ARG A 415 -3.86 11.71 -3.23
N TYR A 416 -2.99 10.85 -3.72
CA TYR A 416 -3.03 9.40 -3.49
C TYR A 416 -1.62 8.88 -3.25
N LEU A 417 -1.50 7.84 -2.42
CA LEU A 417 -0.29 7.04 -2.25
C LEU A 417 -0.51 5.62 -2.78
N ALA A 418 0.53 5.03 -3.39
CA ALA A 418 0.44 3.66 -3.88
C ALA A 418 0.22 2.65 -2.75
N ILE A 419 0.85 2.87 -1.61
CA ILE A 419 0.73 1.97 -0.45
C ILE A 419 -0.68 1.94 0.11
N ASP A 420 -1.44 3.04 -0.02
CA ASP A 420 -2.81 3.12 0.49
C ASP A 420 -3.84 2.68 -0.56
N GLN A 421 -3.70 3.12 -1.82
CA GLN A 421 -4.60 2.70 -2.90
C GLN A 421 -4.41 1.22 -3.27
N GLY A 422 -3.18 0.72 -3.19
CA GLY A 422 -2.80 -0.61 -3.62
C GLY A 422 -3.40 -1.74 -2.82
N THR A 423 -3.87 -1.49 -1.60
CA THR A 423 -4.44 -2.53 -0.74
C THR A 423 -5.96 -2.64 -0.85
N ILE A 424 -6.64 -1.59 -1.31
CA ILE A 424 -8.10 -1.51 -1.37
C ILE A 424 -8.67 -2.63 -2.25
N ALA A 425 -8.28 -2.68 -3.52
CA ALA A 425 -8.83 -3.67 -4.44
C ALA A 425 -8.46 -5.12 -4.08
N PRO A 426 -7.19 -5.41 -3.70
CA PRO A 426 -6.77 -6.73 -3.24
C PRO A 426 -7.53 -7.26 -2.02
N MET A 427 -7.71 -6.44 -0.98
CA MET A 427 -8.36 -6.90 0.26
C MET A 427 -9.87 -7.07 0.08
N ILE A 428 -10.53 -6.22 -0.72
CA ILE A 428 -11.91 -6.45 -1.14
C ILE A 428 -12.02 -7.75 -1.94
N GLU A 429 -11.07 -8.03 -2.84
CA GLU A 429 -11.10 -9.27 -3.61
C GLU A 429 -10.90 -10.52 -2.75
N ASN A 430 -9.98 -10.45 -1.77
CA ASN A 430 -9.79 -11.54 -0.81
C ASN A 430 -11.04 -11.79 0.04
N TYR A 431 -11.76 -10.74 0.44
CA TYR A 431 -13.07 -10.89 1.07
C TYR A 431 -14.09 -11.57 0.16
N ARG A 432 -14.20 -11.13 -1.11
CA ARG A 432 -15.21 -11.64 -2.05
C ARG A 432 -14.95 -13.08 -2.48
N SER A 433 -13.70 -13.46 -2.72
CA SER A 433 -13.36 -14.74 -3.38
C SER A 433 -12.14 -15.46 -2.79
N GLY A 434 -11.34 -14.79 -1.97
CA GLY A 434 -10.04 -15.29 -1.50
C GLY A 434 -9.02 -15.50 -2.61
N PHE A 435 -9.18 -14.81 -3.75
CA PHE A 435 -8.40 -15.04 -4.96
C PHE A 435 -6.89 -14.91 -4.76
N LEU A 436 -6.42 -13.79 -4.22
CA LEU A 436 -4.99 -13.52 -4.06
C LEU A 436 -4.37 -14.41 -2.98
N TRP A 437 -5.10 -14.65 -1.90
CA TRP A 437 -4.74 -15.66 -0.88
C TRP A 437 -4.52 -17.04 -1.48
N LYS A 438 -5.43 -17.51 -2.34
CA LYS A 438 -5.27 -18.80 -3.03
C LYS A 438 -4.04 -18.82 -3.93
N LEU A 439 -3.71 -17.74 -4.63
CA LEU A 439 -2.51 -17.69 -5.46
C LEU A 439 -1.25 -17.81 -4.60
N PHE A 440 -1.10 -16.94 -3.60
CA PHE A 440 0.12 -16.89 -2.79
C PHE A 440 0.31 -18.15 -1.93
N MET A 441 -0.73 -18.64 -1.26
CA MET A 441 -0.64 -19.80 -0.36
C MET A 441 -0.44 -21.14 -1.09
N ASN A 442 -0.73 -21.20 -2.39
CA ASN A 442 -0.48 -22.39 -3.22
C ASN A 442 0.90 -22.39 -3.90
N ALA A 443 1.70 -21.33 -3.74
CA ALA A 443 3.10 -21.34 -4.16
C ALA A 443 3.87 -22.40 -3.32
N PRO A 444 4.54 -23.38 -3.94
CA PRO A 444 5.20 -24.47 -3.22
C PRO A 444 6.22 -23.99 -2.19
N GLU A 445 6.98 -22.96 -2.53
CA GLU A 445 8.01 -22.37 -1.68
C GLU A 445 7.43 -21.72 -0.43
N ILE A 446 6.26 -21.07 -0.54
CA ILE A 446 5.56 -20.47 0.59
C ILE A 446 5.12 -21.55 1.58
N GLN A 447 4.54 -22.66 1.08
CA GLN A 447 4.16 -23.78 1.95
C GLN A 447 5.38 -24.39 2.66
N GLN A 448 6.52 -24.49 1.97
CA GLN A 448 7.76 -24.99 2.55
C GLN A 448 8.32 -24.03 3.61
N GLY A 449 8.32 -22.73 3.33
CA GLY A 449 8.76 -21.71 4.28
C GLY A 449 7.88 -21.65 5.53
N LEU A 450 6.56 -21.74 5.38
CA LEU A 450 5.63 -21.82 6.51
C LEU A 450 5.92 -23.04 7.39
N LYS A 451 6.06 -24.23 6.79
CA LYS A 451 6.44 -25.45 7.55
C LYS A 451 7.79 -25.29 8.25
N LYS A 452 8.78 -24.71 7.56
CA LYS A 452 10.12 -24.45 8.12
C LYS A 452 10.04 -23.56 9.36
N LEU A 453 9.17 -22.55 9.34
CA LEU A 453 8.92 -21.66 10.47
C LEU A 453 7.93 -22.23 11.50
N SER A 454 7.48 -23.47 11.33
CA SER A 454 6.46 -24.12 12.18
C SER A 454 5.13 -23.37 12.20
N PHE A 455 4.78 -22.71 11.10
CA PHE A 455 3.42 -22.24 10.85
C PHE A 455 2.54 -23.40 10.40
N GLN A 456 1.27 -23.34 10.79
CA GLN A 456 0.22 -24.25 10.35
C GLN A 456 -0.88 -23.46 9.68
N SER A 457 -1.53 -24.08 8.69
CA SER A 457 -2.72 -23.54 8.06
C SER A 457 -3.72 -24.66 7.86
N ALA A 458 -4.83 -24.60 8.60
CA ALA A 458 -5.90 -25.58 8.49
C ALA A 458 -6.54 -25.58 7.09
N LYS A 459 -6.67 -24.39 6.48
CA LYS A 459 -7.30 -24.19 5.17
C LYS A 459 -6.47 -24.76 4.01
N TYR A 460 -5.15 -24.68 4.09
CA TYR A 460 -4.23 -25.12 3.03
C TYR A 460 -3.50 -26.43 3.35
N GLY A 461 -3.88 -27.12 4.44
CA GLY A 461 -3.30 -28.41 4.83
C GLY A 461 -1.81 -28.34 5.22
N ILE A 462 -1.35 -27.18 5.69
CA ILE A 462 0.02 -26.98 6.18
C ILE A 462 0.03 -27.41 7.65
N LYS A 463 0.81 -28.44 7.97
CA LYS A 463 0.90 -29.05 9.31
C LYS A 463 2.24 -28.77 9.97
#